data_AF-A0A5P9GXR0-F1
#
_entry.id   AF-A0A5P9GXR0-F1
#
_cell.length_a   1.000
_cell.length_b   1.000
_cell.length_c   1.000
_cell.angle_alpha   90.00
_cell.angle_beta   90.00
_cell.angle_gamma   90.00
#
_symmetry.space_group_name_H-M   'P 1'
#
loop_
_entity.id
_entity.type
_entity.pdbx_description
1 polymer ?
#
loop_
_entity_poly.entity_id
_entity_poly.type
_entity_poly.pdbx_seq_one_letter_code
_entity_poly.pdbx_strand_id
1 'polypeptide(L)'
;MKRRSVQFTLYFSGLAGMALLWTGVGVQAQEAGPDADVLPKILADPAIRSANPLPDFSFAGYEFGIGAIPDIDDVILVDEYGAKANDGRDDSKAIQAALAEAHSRKGPVRVQFGKGRYILSEILWLEKSGVVLSGMGMGKGGTELYMPRPLNQIDDGGALDEVRQYLEENDKYERQKSANLEVLFSEYSWSGGFIWSRVPGGRHATYLESMDRPAEIVADILSGEQFGRTVTVSDPSGFTVGDVLKINWHNRAGPNGPLIKSLYGDTDLKIGSRHWESPERPLVQQPTRIEAIDGKQLTIADPLLHDIGPDLPAYFAKWQHLANVGVQDLALVFPPNPNFGHHNEAGFNGIYFTGIHNGWIRNIRIANSDSGILTDDLANVTIRNVITDGGHKAHYSVHVGNVHNVLVERLQVYNPTVHALSFNTKSTRSVYTDSTVWTTPTLDQHAGANHQNLYDDVTVHVTPNRKAEDGMPLYDLYRAGGAGYWQPGHGRFNTTWNLNVIVSGEIAPGDPVTILAGSEGPDARIVGMHGNRPIRLTHSPDPYVEMHNREVEAAPSLYAFQLLKRKRGGGEPSAR
;
A
#
# COMPACT_ATOMS: atom_id res chain seq x y z
N MET A 1 70.53 -30.84 -3.11
CA MET A 1 70.43 -31.80 -1.98
C MET A 1 69.49 -31.22 -0.92
N LYS A 2 68.45 -31.99 -0.57
CA LYS A 2 67.45 -31.88 0.52
C LYS A 2 67.23 -30.51 1.23
N ARG A 3 66.01 -29.98 1.06
CA ARG A 3 65.36 -28.97 1.92
C ARG A 3 64.90 -29.58 3.25
N ARG A 4 65.09 -28.88 4.37
CA ARG A 4 64.20 -28.89 5.54
C ARG A 4 64.16 -27.50 6.17
N SER A 5 62.94 -27.09 6.47
CA SER A 5 62.48 -25.84 7.07
C SER A 5 62.69 -25.82 8.59
N VAL A 6 62.97 -24.63 9.13
CA VAL A 6 62.98 -24.33 10.57
C VAL A 6 62.02 -23.16 10.81
N GLN A 7 61.08 -23.36 11.73
CA GLN A 7 60.16 -22.35 12.25
C GLN A 7 60.88 -21.35 13.17
N PHE A 8 60.45 -20.10 13.15
CA PHE A 8 60.68 -19.15 14.24
C PHE A 8 59.37 -18.51 14.68
N THR A 9 59.17 -18.54 15.99
CA THR A 9 58.06 -17.99 16.77
C THR A 9 58.30 -16.51 17.06
N LEU A 10 57.24 -15.71 17.11
CA LEU A 10 57.26 -14.41 17.79
C LEU A 10 55.97 -14.19 18.61
N TYR A 11 56.21 -13.58 19.76
CA TYR A 11 55.38 -13.41 20.94
C TYR A 11 54.10 -12.58 20.75
N PHE A 12 53.05 -12.90 21.52
CA PHE A 12 52.16 -11.89 22.10
C PHE A 12 51.79 -12.22 23.55
N SER A 13 51.82 -11.19 24.36
CA SER A 13 51.61 -11.11 25.81
C SER A 13 50.15 -11.33 26.24
N GLY A 14 49.98 -11.86 27.45
CA GLY A 14 48.73 -12.38 27.98
C GLY A 14 47.71 -11.36 28.49
N LEU A 15 46.48 -11.87 28.65
CA LEU A 15 45.46 -11.37 29.55
C LEU A 15 44.67 -12.58 30.09
N ALA A 16 44.40 -12.53 31.40
CA ALA A 16 44.02 -13.63 32.26
C ALA A 16 42.65 -14.26 31.92
N GLY A 17 42.59 -15.59 32.12
CA GLY A 17 41.40 -16.40 31.91
C GLY A 17 40.31 -16.15 32.95
N MET A 18 39.08 -16.03 32.46
CA MET A 18 37.85 -16.13 33.22
C MET A 18 37.09 -17.34 32.65
N ALA A 19 37.03 -18.41 33.44
CA ALA A 19 36.33 -19.63 33.08
C ALA A 19 34.81 -19.36 33.08
N LEU A 20 34.17 -19.36 31.91
CA LEU A 20 32.72 -19.43 31.81
C LEU A 20 32.27 -20.90 31.87
N LEU A 21 31.63 -21.24 32.99
CA LEU A 21 30.75 -22.41 33.11
C LEU A 21 29.61 -22.28 32.11
N TRP A 22 29.61 -23.13 31.09
CA TRP A 22 28.44 -23.36 30.23
C TRP A 22 27.41 -24.18 31.03
N THR A 23 26.48 -23.52 31.70
CA THR A 23 25.21 -24.15 32.06
C THR A 23 24.35 -24.19 30.79
N GLY A 24 24.28 -25.35 30.17
CA GLY A 24 23.35 -25.60 29.07
C GLY A 24 21.93 -25.39 29.54
N VAL A 25 21.30 -24.30 29.08
CA VAL A 25 19.85 -24.17 29.10
C VAL A 25 19.35 -25.07 27.98
N GLY A 26 18.80 -26.22 28.36
CA GLY A 26 18.08 -27.07 27.42
C GLY A 26 16.92 -26.27 26.85
N VAL A 27 17.02 -25.89 25.58
CA VAL A 27 15.86 -25.49 24.80
C VAL A 27 15.05 -26.77 24.63
N GLN A 28 14.02 -26.95 25.46
CA GLN A 28 12.96 -27.89 25.14
C GLN A 28 12.29 -27.36 23.88
N ALA A 29 12.56 -28.02 22.75
CA ALA A 29 11.71 -27.90 21.58
C ALA A 29 10.30 -28.29 22.04
N GLN A 30 9.40 -27.32 22.02
CA GLN A 30 7.99 -27.57 22.24
C GLN A 30 7.53 -28.41 21.05
N GLU A 31 7.15 -29.67 21.30
CA GLU A 31 6.56 -30.51 20.25
C GLU A 31 5.34 -29.79 19.69
N ALA A 32 5.35 -29.56 18.38
CA ALA A 32 4.22 -29.03 17.65
C ALA A 32 2.98 -29.90 17.97
N GLY A 33 1.89 -29.27 18.41
CA GLY A 33 0.66 -29.98 18.67
C GLY A 33 0.15 -30.70 17.41
N PRO A 34 -0.73 -31.71 17.53
CA PRO A 34 -1.20 -32.53 16.40
C PRO A 34 -1.97 -31.76 15.29
N ASP A 35 -2.11 -30.44 15.40
CA ASP A 35 -2.83 -29.56 14.48
C ASP A 35 -1.94 -28.58 13.68
N ALA A 36 -0.61 -28.60 13.85
CA ALA A 36 0.33 -27.64 13.23
C ALA A 36 0.31 -27.61 11.68
N ASP A 37 -0.18 -28.68 11.04
CA ASP A 37 -0.18 -28.84 9.57
C ASP A 37 -1.58 -28.68 8.93
N VAL A 38 -2.59 -28.21 9.66
CA VAL A 38 -3.96 -28.13 9.14
C VAL A 38 -4.17 -26.85 8.36
N LEU A 39 -4.37 -26.97 7.04
CA LEU A 39 -4.82 -25.85 6.21
C LEU A 39 -6.22 -25.37 6.65
N PRO A 40 -6.47 -24.05 6.69
CA PRO A 40 -7.81 -23.50 6.88
C PRO A 40 -8.83 -24.11 5.92
N LYS A 41 -10.03 -24.42 6.40
CA LYS A 41 -11.15 -24.96 5.63
C LYS A 41 -11.55 -24.03 4.50
N ILE A 42 -11.43 -22.71 4.65
CA ILE A 42 -11.66 -21.77 3.54
C ILE A 42 -10.71 -22.03 2.34
N LEU A 43 -9.55 -22.67 2.56
CA LEU A 43 -8.66 -23.14 1.50
C LEU A 43 -8.87 -24.62 1.13
N ALA A 44 -9.08 -25.48 2.13
CA ALA A 44 -9.08 -26.93 1.97
C ALA A 44 -10.44 -27.53 1.56
N ASP A 45 -11.55 -26.98 2.08
CA ASP A 45 -12.90 -27.50 1.88
C ASP A 45 -13.59 -26.81 0.69
N PRO A 46 -13.97 -27.55 -0.37
CA PRO A 46 -14.64 -26.97 -1.54
C PRO A 46 -15.98 -26.28 -1.24
N ALA A 47 -16.78 -26.81 -0.31
CA ALA A 47 -18.09 -26.25 0.02
C ALA A 47 -17.93 -24.93 0.80
N ILE A 48 -17.01 -24.89 1.77
CA ILE A 48 -16.71 -23.66 2.54
C ILE A 48 -16.16 -22.58 1.63
N ARG A 49 -15.22 -22.93 0.74
CA ARG A 49 -14.64 -22.01 -0.25
C ARG A 49 -15.65 -21.46 -1.25
N SER A 50 -16.60 -22.29 -1.68
CA SER A 50 -17.69 -21.86 -2.55
C SER A 50 -18.63 -20.87 -1.84
N ALA A 51 -18.96 -21.14 -0.58
CA ALA A 51 -19.79 -20.25 0.24
C ALA A 51 -19.07 -18.97 0.68
N ASN A 52 -17.74 -19.01 0.79
CA ASN A 52 -16.91 -17.89 1.22
C ASN A 52 -15.78 -17.65 0.21
N PRO A 53 -16.08 -17.10 -0.98
CA PRO A 53 -15.07 -16.84 -1.99
C PRO A 53 -13.93 -15.96 -1.44
N LEU A 54 -12.71 -16.26 -1.88
CA LEU A 54 -11.52 -15.48 -1.59
C LEU A 54 -10.96 -14.89 -2.89
N PRO A 55 -10.67 -13.58 -2.90
CA PRO A 55 -9.86 -12.98 -3.95
C PRO A 55 -8.50 -13.68 -4.09
N ASP A 56 -7.99 -13.77 -5.31
CA ASP A 56 -6.60 -14.12 -5.58
C ASP A 56 -5.73 -12.87 -5.45
N PHE A 57 -5.05 -12.74 -4.32
CA PHE A 57 -4.19 -11.61 -3.99
C PHE A 57 -2.80 -11.74 -4.59
N SER A 58 -2.46 -12.88 -5.20
CA SER A 58 -1.13 -13.13 -5.74
C SER A 58 -0.72 -12.20 -6.88
N PHE A 59 -1.68 -11.47 -7.47
CA PHE A 59 -1.48 -10.47 -8.52
C PHE A 59 -0.98 -9.12 -8.00
N ALA A 60 -0.99 -8.89 -6.68
CA ALA A 60 -0.44 -7.68 -6.09
C ALA A 60 1.08 -7.58 -6.31
N GLY A 61 1.53 -6.38 -6.68
CA GLY A 61 2.93 -6.03 -6.87
C GLY A 61 3.34 -5.84 -8.33
N TYR A 62 4.60 -5.42 -8.50
CA TYR A 62 5.27 -5.21 -9.78
C TYR A 62 5.10 -6.42 -10.71
N GLU A 63 4.71 -6.16 -11.96
CA GLU A 63 4.48 -7.20 -12.98
C GLU A 63 3.59 -8.32 -12.45
N PHE A 64 2.44 -7.91 -11.91
CA PHE A 64 1.42 -8.79 -11.34
C PHE A 64 1.96 -9.75 -10.28
N GLY A 65 2.95 -9.33 -9.48
CA GLY A 65 3.54 -10.10 -8.38
C GLY A 65 4.56 -11.18 -8.78
N ILE A 66 4.83 -11.39 -10.07
CA ILE A 66 5.77 -12.42 -10.56
C ILE A 66 7.06 -11.87 -11.15
N GLY A 67 7.05 -10.64 -11.67
CA GLY A 67 8.24 -10.05 -12.26
C GLY A 67 9.30 -9.65 -11.23
N ALA A 68 10.56 -9.83 -11.59
CA ALA A 68 11.66 -9.23 -10.85
C ALA A 68 11.69 -7.73 -11.11
N ILE A 69 11.84 -6.92 -10.05
CA ILE A 69 12.15 -5.49 -10.20
C ILE A 69 13.47 -5.38 -10.98
N PRO A 70 13.51 -4.63 -12.09
CA PRO A 70 14.68 -4.55 -12.94
C PRO A 70 15.81 -3.77 -12.29
N ASP A 71 17.05 -4.18 -12.61
CA ASP A 71 18.24 -3.37 -12.37
C ASP A 71 18.54 -2.54 -13.63
N ILE A 72 18.86 -1.25 -13.44
CA ILE A 72 19.05 -0.30 -14.53
C ILE A 72 20.53 0.06 -14.64
N ASP A 73 21.13 -0.28 -15.78
CA ASP A 73 22.56 -0.12 -16.06
C ASP A 73 22.93 1.30 -16.50
N ASP A 74 22.02 2.02 -17.18
CA ASP A 74 22.26 3.41 -17.58
C ASP A 74 22.12 4.33 -16.37
N VAL A 75 23.14 5.14 -16.10
CA VAL A 75 23.27 5.91 -14.88
C VAL A 75 23.57 7.37 -15.18
N ILE A 76 22.82 8.25 -14.51
CA ILE A 76 23.09 9.68 -14.41
C ILE A 76 23.45 9.95 -12.96
N LEU A 77 24.68 10.42 -12.71
CA LEU A 77 25.11 10.77 -11.36
C LEU A 77 24.72 12.21 -11.06
N VAL A 78 24.12 12.48 -9.90
CA VAL A 78 23.68 13.83 -9.53
C VAL A 78 24.85 14.80 -9.27
N ASP A 79 26.05 14.27 -8.97
CA ASP A 79 27.27 15.05 -8.72
C ASP A 79 27.84 15.69 -10.00
N GLU A 80 27.66 15.05 -11.15
CA GLU A 80 27.98 15.60 -12.48
C GLU A 80 27.13 16.86 -12.80
N TYR A 81 26.00 17.04 -12.11
CA TYR A 81 25.10 18.19 -12.22
C TYR A 81 25.29 19.20 -11.08
N GLY A 82 26.27 18.96 -10.19
CA GLY A 82 26.66 19.89 -9.12
C GLY A 82 26.05 19.62 -7.76
N ALA A 83 25.27 18.53 -7.58
CA ALA A 83 24.75 18.16 -6.26
C ALA A 83 25.90 17.63 -5.39
N LYS A 84 26.01 18.10 -4.16
CA LYS A 84 27.14 17.79 -3.29
C LYS A 84 26.70 17.48 -1.86
N ALA A 85 26.76 16.20 -1.53
CA ALA A 85 26.43 15.76 -0.18
C ALA A 85 27.30 16.42 0.90
N ASN A 86 26.66 16.74 2.04
CA ASN A 86 27.24 17.24 3.28
C ASN A 86 27.93 18.61 3.21
N ASP A 87 27.66 19.42 2.18
CA ASP A 87 28.26 20.77 2.09
C ASP A 87 27.39 21.87 2.71
N GLY A 88 26.17 21.51 3.17
CA GLY A 88 25.22 22.40 3.82
C GLY A 88 24.48 23.35 2.87
N ARG A 89 24.56 23.12 1.56
CA ARG A 89 23.89 23.91 0.53
C ARG A 89 22.71 23.16 -0.07
N ASP A 90 21.78 23.91 -0.65
CA ASP A 90 20.64 23.32 -1.36
C ASP A 90 21.09 22.64 -2.66
N ASP A 91 20.69 21.40 -2.85
CA ASP A 91 21.04 20.55 -3.99
C ASP A 91 19.93 20.48 -5.05
N SER A 92 18.78 21.11 -4.78
CA SER A 92 17.53 20.84 -5.52
C SER A 92 17.68 21.10 -7.01
N LYS A 93 18.29 22.23 -7.40
CA LYS A 93 18.46 22.59 -8.81
C LYS A 93 19.40 21.64 -9.56
N ALA A 94 20.45 21.14 -8.90
CA ALA A 94 21.36 20.17 -9.50
C ALA A 94 20.65 18.82 -9.71
N ILE A 95 19.88 18.36 -8.71
CA ILE A 95 19.12 17.12 -8.80
C ILE A 95 18.03 17.23 -9.88
N GLN A 96 17.31 18.35 -9.95
CA GLN A 96 16.32 18.62 -11.00
C GLN A 96 16.96 18.63 -12.40
N ALA A 97 18.19 19.13 -12.56
CA ALA A 97 18.90 19.08 -13.82
C ALA A 97 19.28 17.64 -14.24
N ALA A 98 19.71 16.80 -13.28
CA ALA A 98 19.95 15.38 -13.54
C ALA A 98 18.66 14.64 -13.94
N LEU A 99 17.53 14.94 -13.28
CA LEU A 99 16.22 14.41 -13.64
C LEU A 99 15.75 14.90 -15.02
N ALA A 100 16.01 16.16 -15.37
CA ALA A 100 15.69 16.68 -16.70
C ALA A 100 16.45 15.91 -17.81
N GLU A 101 17.72 15.56 -17.58
CA GLU A 101 18.44 14.68 -18.50
C GLU A 101 17.85 13.26 -18.52
N ALA A 102 17.48 12.69 -17.37
CA ALA A 102 16.80 11.40 -17.33
C ALA A 102 15.50 11.40 -18.15
N HIS A 103 14.73 12.49 -18.07
CA HIS A 103 13.54 12.71 -18.87
C HIS A 103 13.82 12.87 -20.37
N SER A 104 15.05 13.16 -20.79
CA SER A 104 15.46 13.23 -22.20
C SER A 104 15.82 11.84 -22.79
N ARG A 105 16.26 10.88 -21.96
CA ARG A 105 16.75 9.54 -22.37
C ARG A 105 15.67 8.65 -22.97
N LYS A 106 15.96 7.92 -24.05
CA LYS A 106 14.97 7.03 -24.69
C LYS A 106 14.68 5.74 -23.91
N GLY A 107 15.68 5.20 -23.22
CA GLY A 107 15.58 3.96 -22.44
C GLY A 107 15.45 4.20 -20.94
N PRO A 108 15.26 3.12 -20.16
CA PRO A 108 15.31 3.18 -18.71
C PRO A 108 16.64 3.75 -18.22
N VAL A 109 16.59 4.61 -17.21
CA VAL A 109 17.75 5.31 -16.67
C VAL A 109 17.62 5.49 -15.16
N ARG A 110 18.74 5.32 -14.45
CA ARG A 110 18.83 5.54 -13.02
C ARG A 110 19.50 6.87 -12.71
N VAL A 111 18.80 7.76 -12.03
CA VAL A 111 19.38 8.94 -11.38
C VAL A 111 19.94 8.53 -10.04
N GLN A 112 21.25 8.56 -9.92
CA GLN A 112 22.00 7.97 -8.82
C GLN A 112 22.61 9.04 -7.92
N PHE A 113 22.31 8.96 -6.62
CA PHE A 113 22.95 9.76 -5.59
C PHE A 113 24.22 9.07 -5.05
N GLY A 114 25.14 9.89 -4.56
CA GLY A 114 26.25 9.43 -3.73
C GLY A 114 25.83 9.22 -2.27
N LYS A 115 26.79 8.80 -1.42
CA LYS A 115 26.60 8.71 0.03
C LYS A 115 26.60 10.09 0.67
N GLY A 116 25.82 10.26 1.72
CA GLY A 116 25.75 11.48 2.52
C GLY A 116 24.41 12.19 2.42
N ARG A 117 24.33 13.37 3.05
CA ARG A 117 23.12 14.19 3.13
C ARG A 117 23.09 15.23 2.02
N TYR A 118 22.02 15.22 1.23
CA TYR A 118 21.66 16.27 0.28
C TYR A 118 20.52 17.11 0.86
N ILE A 119 20.52 18.41 0.62
CA ILE A 119 19.42 19.30 1.03
C ILE A 119 18.47 19.48 -0.15
N LEU A 120 17.21 19.13 0.05
CA LEU A 120 16.15 19.25 -0.95
C LEU A 120 15.08 20.24 -0.48
N SER A 121 14.88 21.34 -1.18
CA SER A 121 13.82 22.32 -0.91
C SER A 121 12.90 22.60 -2.10
N GLU A 122 12.88 21.69 -3.07
CA GLU A 122 11.97 21.69 -4.22
C GLU A 122 11.42 20.27 -4.45
N ILE A 123 10.33 20.16 -5.20
CA ILE A 123 9.75 18.87 -5.60
C ILE A 123 10.62 18.22 -6.69
N LEU A 124 10.86 16.92 -6.55
CA LEU A 124 11.45 16.04 -7.56
C LEU A 124 10.33 15.34 -8.34
N TRP A 125 10.07 15.87 -9.54
CA TRP A 125 9.07 15.31 -10.45
C TRP A 125 9.61 14.06 -11.16
N LEU A 126 8.88 12.94 -11.08
CA LEU A 126 9.11 11.73 -11.86
C LEU A 126 8.06 11.65 -12.97
N GLU A 127 8.40 12.16 -14.15
CA GLU A 127 7.43 12.46 -15.20
C GLU A 127 7.55 11.56 -16.44
N LYS A 128 8.39 10.53 -16.36
CA LYS A 128 8.69 9.65 -17.48
C LYS A 128 8.82 8.20 -17.06
N SER A 129 8.31 7.31 -17.90
CA SER A 129 8.52 5.87 -17.79
C SER A 129 10.00 5.50 -17.80
N GLY A 130 10.37 4.50 -17.00
CA GLY A 130 11.74 3.98 -16.95
C GLY A 130 12.72 4.80 -16.10
N VAL A 131 12.27 5.84 -15.41
CA VAL A 131 13.13 6.62 -14.51
C VAL A 131 13.16 5.99 -13.12
N VAL A 132 14.38 5.77 -12.63
CA VAL A 132 14.62 5.24 -11.28
C VAL A 132 15.44 6.24 -10.48
N LEU A 133 14.91 6.70 -9.36
CA LEU A 133 15.63 7.53 -8.39
C LEU A 133 16.29 6.63 -7.35
N SER A 134 17.62 6.65 -7.24
CA SER A 134 18.37 5.64 -6.46
C SER A 134 19.46 6.26 -5.59
N GLY A 135 19.49 5.90 -4.31
CA GLY A 135 20.58 6.24 -3.39
C GLY A 135 21.59 5.12 -3.17
N MET A 136 22.33 5.22 -2.06
CA MET A 136 23.36 4.28 -1.62
C MET A 136 22.96 3.53 -0.32
N GLY A 137 21.66 3.50 -0.03
CA GLY A 137 21.02 2.80 1.08
C GLY A 137 20.25 3.74 2.01
N MET A 138 19.20 3.22 2.67
CA MET A 138 18.38 3.96 3.64
C MET A 138 18.96 4.06 5.06
N GLY A 139 20.05 3.33 5.34
CA GLY A 139 20.66 3.24 6.65
C GLY A 139 21.77 4.26 6.90
N LYS A 140 22.41 4.15 8.08
CA LYS A 140 23.59 4.96 8.42
C LYS A 140 24.69 4.80 7.36
N GLY A 141 25.18 5.92 6.84
CA GLY A 141 26.23 5.94 5.81
C GLY A 141 25.72 5.73 4.37
N GLY A 142 24.40 5.63 4.18
CA GLY A 142 23.74 5.66 2.89
C GLY A 142 23.47 7.08 2.40
N THR A 143 22.41 7.24 1.60
CA THR A 143 21.98 8.54 1.06
C THR A 143 20.82 9.09 1.88
N GLU A 144 20.94 10.33 2.32
CA GLU A 144 19.86 11.05 3.01
C GLU A 144 19.44 12.26 2.18
N LEU A 145 18.14 12.39 1.90
CA LEU A 145 17.52 13.62 1.44
C LEU A 145 16.91 14.32 2.65
N TYR A 146 17.45 15.49 2.98
CA TYR A 146 16.98 16.31 4.08
C TYR A 146 16.14 17.47 3.53
N MET A 147 14.86 17.51 3.92
CA MET A 147 13.91 18.53 3.48
C MET A 147 13.68 19.56 4.61
N PRO A 148 14.30 20.76 4.54
CA PRO A 148 14.32 21.69 5.67
C PRO A 148 13.02 22.48 5.85
N ARG A 149 12.14 22.47 4.84
CA ARG A 149 10.88 23.24 4.80
C ARG A 149 9.75 22.35 4.27
N PRO A 150 8.50 22.60 4.66
CA PRO A 150 7.35 21.82 4.18
C PRO A 150 6.91 22.22 2.75
N LEU A 151 6.09 21.38 2.12
CA LEU A 151 5.57 21.60 0.77
C LEU A 151 4.70 22.86 0.63
N ASN A 152 4.00 23.30 1.69
CA ASN A 152 3.23 24.56 1.63
C ASN A 152 4.09 25.84 1.48
N GLN A 153 5.43 25.70 1.46
CA GLN A 153 6.39 26.77 1.15
C GLN A 153 7.10 26.56 -0.20
N ILE A 154 6.60 25.62 -1.02
CA ILE A 154 7.18 25.23 -2.30
C ILE A 154 6.08 25.37 -3.37
N ASP A 155 6.46 25.86 -4.54
CA ASP A 155 5.55 25.93 -5.68
C ASP A 155 5.35 24.53 -6.29
N ASP A 156 4.11 24.05 -6.31
CA ASP A 156 3.74 22.77 -6.93
C ASP A 156 3.37 22.91 -8.42
N GLY A 157 3.51 24.12 -8.98
CA GLY A 157 3.17 24.42 -10.37
C GLY A 157 1.67 24.28 -10.66
N GLY A 158 0.82 24.45 -9.64
CA GLY A 158 -0.63 24.32 -9.73
C GLY A 158 -1.13 22.88 -9.66
N ALA A 159 -0.27 21.92 -9.30
CA ALA A 159 -0.62 20.50 -9.28
C ALA A 159 -1.75 20.16 -8.29
N LEU A 160 -1.92 20.95 -7.22
CA LEU A 160 -3.01 20.80 -6.25
C LEU A 160 -4.06 21.92 -6.32
N ASP A 161 -4.10 22.73 -7.38
CA ASP A 161 -5.09 23.81 -7.51
C ASP A 161 -6.53 23.30 -7.45
N GLU A 162 -6.80 22.18 -8.12
CA GLU A 162 -8.12 21.53 -8.05
C GLU A 162 -8.47 21.10 -6.62
N VAL A 163 -7.50 20.57 -5.86
CA VAL A 163 -7.72 20.15 -4.47
C VAL A 163 -8.04 21.36 -3.60
N ARG A 164 -7.26 22.44 -3.71
CA ARG A 164 -7.48 23.69 -2.98
C ARG A 164 -8.89 24.24 -3.25
N GLN A 165 -9.28 24.32 -4.52
CA GLN A 165 -10.62 24.76 -4.90
C GLN A 165 -11.71 23.82 -4.36
N TYR A 166 -11.53 22.50 -4.48
CA TYR A 166 -12.47 21.52 -3.93
C TYR A 166 -12.69 21.69 -2.42
N LEU A 167 -11.61 21.90 -1.67
CA LEU A 167 -11.66 22.06 -0.22
C LEU A 167 -12.53 23.26 0.17
N GLU A 168 -12.32 24.40 -0.49
CA GLU A 168 -13.11 25.62 -0.27
C GLU A 168 -14.58 25.42 -0.67
N GLU A 169 -14.85 24.92 -1.88
CA GLU A 169 -16.21 24.74 -2.40
C GLU A 169 -17.05 23.74 -1.60
N ASN A 170 -16.40 22.79 -0.92
CA ASN A 170 -17.07 21.73 -0.15
C ASN A 170 -16.99 21.91 1.37
N ASP A 171 -16.69 23.14 1.83
CA ASP A 171 -16.62 23.53 3.24
C ASP A 171 -15.77 22.56 4.09
N LYS A 172 -14.60 22.20 3.56
CA LYS A 172 -13.66 21.26 4.20
C LYS A 172 -12.80 21.93 5.26
N TYR A 173 -13.40 22.25 6.40
CA TYR A 173 -12.72 22.88 7.53
C TYR A 173 -12.62 21.96 8.75
N GLU A 174 -11.48 22.04 9.42
CA GLU A 174 -11.32 21.54 10.78
C GLU A 174 -11.88 22.59 11.74
N ARG A 175 -12.95 22.23 12.45
CA ARG A 175 -13.66 23.12 13.38
C ARG A 175 -13.63 22.55 14.78
N GLN A 176 -12.74 23.07 15.61
CA GLN A 176 -12.65 22.72 17.03
C GLN A 176 -12.90 23.95 17.89
N LYS A 177 -14.16 24.13 18.32
CA LYS A 177 -14.57 25.26 19.15
C LYS A 177 -13.79 25.37 20.46
N SER A 178 -13.47 24.24 21.10
CA SER A 178 -12.70 24.20 22.35
C SER A 178 -11.23 24.62 22.16
N ALA A 179 -10.70 24.53 20.95
CA ALA A 179 -9.36 24.94 20.59
C ALA A 179 -9.32 26.29 19.84
N ASN A 180 -10.47 26.96 19.66
CA ASN A 180 -10.62 28.14 18.81
C ASN A 180 -10.02 27.95 17.41
N LEU A 181 -10.28 26.79 16.81
CA LEU A 181 -9.76 26.38 15.51
C LEU A 181 -10.88 26.37 14.48
N GLU A 182 -10.68 27.14 13.41
CA GLU A 182 -11.45 27.07 12.17
C GLU A 182 -10.47 27.31 11.03
N VAL A 183 -9.98 26.22 10.44
CA VAL A 183 -8.97 26.24 9.38
C VAL A 183 -9.40 25.30 8.26
N LEU A 184 -9.15 25.71 7.02
CA LEU A 184 -9.36 24.83 5.88
C LEU A 184 -8.43 23.63 6.03
N PHE A 185 -8.90 22.44 5.68
CA PHE A 185 -8.05 21.26 5.60
C PHE A 185 -6.86 21.54 4.68
N SER A 186 -5.70 21.00 5.03
CA SER A 186 -4.51 21.05 4.20
C SER A 186 -4.65 20.09 3.02
N GLU A 187 -4.32 20.54 1.80
CA GLU A 187 -4.22 19.68 0.63
C GLU A 187 -3.15 18.59 0.80
N TYR A 188 -2.17 18.81 1.68
CA TYR A 188 -1.10 17.86 1.98
C TYR A 188 -1.50 16.76 2.97
N SER A 189 -2.72 16.78 3.49
CA SER A 189 -3.23 15.74 4.38
C SER A 189 -3.31 14.36 3.69
N TRP A 190 -3.51 14.36 2.36
CA TRP A 190 -3.62 13.13 1.55
C TRP A 190 -3.02 13.27 0.13
N SER A 191 -2.39 14.40 -0.19
CA SER A 191 -1.78 14.64 -1.50
C SER A 191 -0.37 15.24 -1.39
N GLY A 192 0.38 15.22 -2.48
CA GLY A 192 1.69 15.87 -2.58
C GLY A 192 2.83 15.13 -1.86
N GLY A 193 4.04 15.26 -2.40
CA GLY A 193 5.25 14.67 -1.85
C GLY A 193 6.50 15.35 -2.42
N PHE A 194 7.62 15.28 -1.70
CA PHE A 194 8.90 15.79 -2.20
C PHE A 194 9.43 14.97 -3.38
N ILE A 195 9.12 13.68 -3.44
CA ILE A 195 9.29 12.86 -4.64
C ILE A 195 7.90 12.58 -5.17
N TRP A 196 7.59 13.08 -6.36
CA TRP A 196 6.23 13.05 -6.90
C TRP A 196 6.22 12.56 -8.34
N SER A 197 5.61 11.39 -8.59
CA SER A 197 5.36 10.94 -9.95
C SER A 197 4.03 11.43 -10.50
N ARG A 198 4.02 11.83 -11.77
CA ARG A 198 2.80 12.16 -12.51
C ARG A 198 3.01 11.99 -14.00
N VAL A 199 1.96 11.72 -14.75
CA VAL A 199 1.95 11.99 -16.18
C VAL A 199 1.88 13.52 -16.36
N PRO A 200 2.78 14.17 -17.12
CA PRO A 200 2.70 15.62 -17.35
C PRO A 200 1.34 16.06 -17.90
N GLY A 201 0.68 17.01 -17.23
CA GLY A 201 -0.68 17.45 -17.56
C GLY A 201 -1.80 16.43 -17.24
N GLY A 202 -1.42 15.30 -16.64
CA GLY A 202 -2.31 14.28 -16.10
C GLY A 202 -3.13 14.80 -14.93
N ARG A 203 -4.25 14.11 -14.68
CA ARG A 203 -5.19 14.41 -13.60
C ARG A 203 -5.44 13.11 -12.84
N HIS A 204 -4.64 12.85 -11.81
CA HIS A 204 -4.60 11.58 -11.08
C HIS A 204 -5.66 11.51 -9.98
N ALA A 205 -5.78 12.58 -9.19
CA ALA A 205 -6.88 12.78 -8.26
C ALA A 205 -7.99 13.60 -8.93
N THR A 206 -9.25 13.17 -8.81
CA THR A 206 -10.40 13.86 -9.41
C THR A 206 -11.39 14.30 -8.33
N TYR A 207 -11.61 15.60 -8.22
CA TYR A 207 -12.47 16.20 -7.20
C TYR A 207 -13.63 16.97 -7.83
N LEU A 208 -13.35 17.92 -8.73
CA LEU A 208 -14.34 18.84 -9.29
C LEU A 208 -14.97 18.31 -10.58
N GLU A 209 -16.30 18.20 -10.62
CA GLU A 209 -17.04 17.68 -11.80
C GLU A 209 -16.86 18.58 -13.03
N SER A 210 -16.72 19.89 -12.81
CA SER A 210 -16.44 20.88 -13.86
C SER A 210 -15.12 20.65 -14.60
N MET A 211 -14.20 19.87 -14.01
CA MET A 211 -12.89 19.54 -14.58
C MET A 211 -12.84 18.12 -15.19
N ASP A 212 -13.97 17.41 -15.23
CA ASP A 212 -14.04 16.05 -15.76
C ASP A 212 -13.71 15.97 -17.25
N ARG A 213 -12.89 14.99 -17.60
CA ARG A 213 -12.47 14.68 -18.97
C ARG A 213 -13.20 13.40 -19.40
N PRO A 214 -13.88 13.37 -20.57
CA PRO A 214 -14.49 12.14 -21.06
C PRO A 214 -13.48 11.01 -21.19
N ALA A 215 -13.86 9.80 -20.80
CA ALA A 215 -13.03 8.61 -21.00
C ALA A 215 -12.90 8.31 -22.50
N GLU A 216 -11.69 7.96 -22.95
CA GLU A 216 -11.48 7.44 -24.30
C GLU A 216 -11.80 5.94 -24.32
N ILE A 217 -13.04 5.61 -24.68
CA ILE A 217 -13.56 4.24 -24.72
C ILE A 217 -12.91 3.47 -25.87
N VAL A 218 -12.40 2.27 -25.58
CA VAL A 218 -11.85 1.33 -26.56
C VAL A 218 -12.94 0.39 -27.07
N ALA A 219 -13.62 -0.33 -26.17
CA ALA A 219 -14.77 -1.17 -26.49
C ALA A 219 -15.60 -1.47 -25.23
N ASP A 220 -16.89 -1.71 -25.43
CA ASP A 220 -17.76 -2.27 -24.39
C ASP A 220 -17.39 -3.71 -24.08
N ILE A 221 -17.53 -4.10 -22.82
CA ILE A 221 -17.40 -5.48 -22.38
C ILE A 221 -18.81 -6.06 -22.25
N LEU A 222 -19.12 -7.05 -23.08
CA LEU A 222 -20.44 -7.68 -23.15
C LEU A 222 -20.67 -8.67 -22.01
N SER A 223 -19.62 -9.39 -21.58
CA SER A 223 -19.70 -10.34 -20.48
C SER A 223 -18.34 -10.63 -19.84
N GLY A 224 -18.36 -10.99 -18.56
CA GLY A 224 -17.23 -11.46 -17.78
C GLY A 224 -17.69 -11.89 -16.39
N GLU A 225 -17.05 -12.90 -15.81
CA GLU A 225 -17.38 -13.43 -14.48
C GLU A 225 -16.39 -12.90 -13.44
N GLN A 226 -16.88 -12.40 -12.30
CA GLN A 226 -16.07 -12.01 -11.16
C GLN A 226 -15.08 -13.12 -10.82
N PHE A 227 -13.82 -12.75 -10.58
CA PHE A 227 -12.69 -13.66 -10.34
C PHE A 227 -12.24 -14.50 -11.55
N GLY A 228 -12.93 -14.42 -12.69
CA GLY A 228 -12.46 -14.89 -13.98
C GLY A 228 -11.45 -13.92 -14.61
N ARG A 229 -10.76 -14.38 -15.66
CA ARG A 229 -9.76 -13.59 -16.41
C ARG A 229 -10.12 -13.42 -17.88
N THR A 230 -11.34 -13.80 -18.25
CA THR A 230 -11.80 -13.82 -19.62
C THR A 230 -13.01 -12.92 -19.75
N VAL A 231 -12.97 -12.04 -20.75
CA VAL A 231 -14.06 -11.13 -21.09
C VAL A 231 -14.43 -11.27 -22.56
N THR A 232 -15.69 -10.99 -22.89
CA THR A 232 -16.15 -10.86 -24.27
C THR A 232 -16.38 -9.40 -24.60
N VAL A 233 -15.75 -8.86 -25.65
CA VAL A 233 -15.89 -7.45 -26.05
C VAL A 233 -16.82 -7.28 -27.26
N SER A 234 -17.37 -6.08 -27.44
CA SER A 234 -18.21 -5.75 -28.58
C SER A 234 -17.45 -5.76 -29.91
N ASP A 235 -16.24 -5.19 -29.91
CA ASP A 235 -15.31 -5.12 -31.04
C ASP A 235 -13.85 -5.31 -30.56
N PRO A 236 -13.11 -6.33 -31.04
CA PRO A 236 -11.72 -6.56 -30.66
C PRO A 236 -10.71 -5.74 -31.47
N SER A 237 -11.14 -4.99 -32.50
CA SER A 237 -10.23 -4.34 -33.46
C SER A 237 -9.30 -3.28 -32.85
N GLY A 238 -9.68 -2.72 -31.69
CA GLY A 238 -8.93 -1.69 -30.98
C GLY A 238 -7.88 -2.20 -29.98
N PHE A 239 -7.68 -3.52 -29.86
CA PHE A 239 -6.79 -4.10 -28.85
C PHE A 239 -5.53 -4.71 -29.46
N THR A 240 -4.43 -4.59 -28.72
CA THR A 240 -3.17 -5.31 -28.93
C THR A 240 -2.79 -6.06 -27.66
N VAL A 241 -2.22 -7.26 -27.80
CA VAL A 241 -1.62 -7.97 -26.66
C VAL A 241 -0.52 -7.11 -26.05
N GLY A 242 -0.58 -6.90 -24.73
CA GLY A 242 0.30 -6.01 -24.00
C GLY A 242 -0.30 -4.64 -23.69
N ASP A 243 -1.44 -4.28 -24.27
CA ASP A 243 -2.14 -3.03 -23.94
C ASP A 243 -2.50 -2.99 -22.45
N VAL A 244 -2.27 -1.84 -21.83
CA VAL A 244 -2.66 -1.55 -20.45
C VAL A 244 -3.83 -0.57 -20.48
N LEU A 245 -4.98 -1.04 -20.02
CA LEU A 245 -6.27 -0.34 -20.09
C LEU A 245 -6.96 -0.36 -18.73
N LYS A 246 -7.99 0.48 -18.56
CA LYS A 246 -8.88 0.45 -17.40
C LYS A 246 -10.23 -0.14 -17.76
N ILE A 247 -10.70 -1.08 -16.95
CA ILE A 247 -12.12 -1.47 -16.93
C ILE A 247 -12.83 -0.50 -15.98
N ASN A 248 -13.89 0.14 -16.47
CA ASN A 248 -14.66 1.13 -15.72
C ASN A 248 -16.09 0.63 -15.47
N TRP A 249 -16.51 0.61 -14.20
CA TRP A 249 -17.90 0.40 -13.80
C TRP A 249 -18.50 1.69 -13.24
N HIS A 250 -19.71 2.03 -13.70
CA HIS A 250 -20.46 3.19 -13.26
C HIS A 250 -21.68 2.78 -12.44
N ASN A 251 -22.05 3.58 -11.45
CA ASN A 251 -23.30 3.39 -10.71
C ASN A 251 -24.38 4.39 -11.16
N ARG A 252 -24.94 4.16 -12.35
CA ARG A 252 -26.01 5.02 -12.91
C ARG A 252 -27.40 4.72 -12.35
N ALA A 253 -27.60 3.53 -11.77
CA ALA A 253 -28.90 3.08 -11.26
C ALA A 253 -29.21 3.58 -9.82
N GLY A 254 -28.33 4.37 -9.22
CA GLY A 254 -28.56 4.99 -7.91
C GLY A 254 -28.20 4.10 -6.71
N PRO A 255 -28.75 4.39 -5.51
CA PRO A 255 -28.36 3.73 -4.25
C PRO A 255 -28.64 2.22 -4.19
N ASN A 256 -29.57 1.72 -5.01
CA ASN A 256 -29.93 0.30 -5.06
C ASN A 256 -29.45 -0.36 -6.37
N GLY A 257 -28.47 0.26 -7.04
CA GLY A 257 -27.96 -0.20 -8.31
C GLY A 257 -27.20 -1.54 -8.22
N PRO A 258 -27.05 -2.24 -9.35
CA PRO A 258 -26.36 -3.54 -9.40
C PRO A 258 -24.89 -3.44 -8.99
N LEU A 259 -24.21 -2.31 -9.25
CA LEU A 259 -22.83 -2.10 -8.78
C LEU A 259 -22.76 -1.99 -7.26
N ILE A 260 -23.73 -1.32 -6.63
CA ILE A 260 -23.82 -1.22 -5.17
C ILE A 260 -24.05 -2.60 -4.56
N LYS A 261 -24.97 -3.38 -5.13
CA LYS A 261 -25.19 -4.77 -4.72
C LYS A 261 -23.94 -5.63 -4.90
N SER A 262 -23.18 -5.43 -5.98
CA SER A 262 -21.93 -6.16 -6.21
C SER A 262 -20.86 -5.79 -5.16
N LEU A 263 -20.75 -4.49 -4.82
CA LEU A 263 -19.79 -3.98 -3.85
C LEU A 263 -20.09 -4.35 -2.40
N TYR A 264 -21.35 -4.40 -2.01
CA TYR A 264 -21.75 -4.50 -0.59
C TYR A 264 -22.67 -5.69 -0.26
N GLY A 265 -23.16 -6.41 -1.28
CA GLY A 265 -24.02 -7.56 -1.10
C GLY A 265 -25.39 -7.16 -0.58
N ASP A 266 -26.07 -8.10 0.06
CA ASP A 266 -27.29 -7.82 0.82
C ASP A 266 -26.87 -7.39 2.24
N THR A 267 -26.76 -6.07 2.47
CA THR A 267 -26.32 -5.49 3.75
C THR A 267 -27.30 -4.43 4.25
N ASP A 268 -27.43 -4.33 5.58
CA ASP A 268 -28.20 -3.28 6.26
C ASP A 268 -27.37 -2.03 6.60
N LEU A 269 -26.07 -2.03 6.23
CA LEU A 269 -25.20 -0.89 6.44
C LEU A 269 -25.67 0.33 5.65
N LYS A 270 -25.47 1.51 6.24
CA LYS A 270 -25.68 2.77 5.51
C LYS A 270 -24.66 2.89 4.39
N ILE A 271 -25.15 2.92 3.15
CA ILE A 271 -24.37 3.25 1.97
C ILE A 271 -24.43 4.76 1.76
N GLY A 272 -23.28 5.41 1.73
CA GLY A 272 -23.15 6.85 1.61
C GLY A 272 -23.40 7.35 0.19
N SER A 273 -23.86 8.59 0.06
CA SER A 273 -24.37 9.12 -1.21
C SER A 273 -23.32 9.33 -2.31
N ARG A 274 -22.03 9.42 -1.96
CA ARG A 274 -20.96 9.55 -2.96
C ARG A 274 -20.80 8.34 -3.88
N HIS A 275 -21.49 7.24 -3.58
CA HIS A 275 -21.56 6.10 -4.48
C HIS A 275 -22.49 6.30 -5.68
N TRP A 276 -23.34 7.33 -5.70
CA TRP A 276 -24.28 7.56 -6.81
C TRP A 276 -24.48 9.02 -7.21
N GLU A 277 -23.98 9.99 -6.43
CA GLU A 277 -24.12 11.42 -6.75
C GLU A 277 -23.37 11.85 -8.01
N SER A 278 -22.30 11.13 -8.39
CA SER A 278 -21.53 11.39 -9.62
C SER A 278 -21.61 10.20 -10.59
N PRO A 279 -22.78 9.91 -11.20
CA PRO A 279 -23.03 8.68 -11.96
C PRO A 279 -22.16 8.56 -13.22
N GLU A 280 -21.65 9.68 -13.73
CA GLU A 280 -20.75 9.72 -14.90
C GLU A 280 -19.27 9.55 -14.54
N ARG A 281 -18.94 9.48 -13.25
CA ARG A 281 -17.62 9.03 -12.80
C ARG A 281 -17.64 7.53 -12.56
N PRO A 282 -16.63 6.77 -13.03
CA PRO A 282 -16.54 5.37 -12.66
C PRO A 282 -16.34 5.26 -11.14
N LEU A 283 -17.21 4.49 -10.50
CA LEU A 283 -17.13 4.23 -9.07
C LEU A 283 -16.02 3.21 -8.78
N VAL A 284 -15.90 2.20 -9.64
CA VAL A 284 -14.86 1.16 -9.59
C VAL A 284 -14.07 1.18 -10.88
N GLN A 285 -12.75 1.09 -10.76
CA GLN A 285 -11.82 1.04 -11.87
C GLN A 285 -10.83 -0.09 -11.64
N GLN A 286 -10.56 -0.88 -12.69
CA GLN A 286 -9.56 -1.94 -12.68
C GLN A 286 -8.58 -1.72 -13.84
N PRO A 287 -7.40 -1.17 -13.58
CA PRO A 287 -6.29 -1.23 -14.53
C PRO A 287 -5.84 -2.68 -14.73
N THR A 288 -5.70 -3.11 -15.98
CA THR A 288 -5.24 -4.47 -16.34
C THR A 288 -4.49 -4.46 -17.66
N ARG A 289 -3.82 -5.57 -17.97
CA ARG A 289 -3.10 -5.80 -19.23
C ARG A 289 -3.79 -6.87 -20.08
N ILE A 290 -3.90 -6.66 -21.39
CA ILE A 290 -4.39 -7.67 -22.34
C ILE A 290 -3.31 -8.72 -22.55
N GLU A 291 -3.59 -9.99 -22.24
CA GLU A 291 -2.64 -11.11 -22.41
C GLU A 291 -2.90 -11.94 -23.66
N ALA A 292 -4.15 -12.09 -24.07
CA ALA A 292 -4.51 -12.84 -25.27
C ALA A 292 -5.77 -12.28 -25.92
N ILE A 293 -5.87 -12.48 -27.23
CA ILE A 293 -7.00 -12.09 -28.07
C ILE A 293 -7.37 -13.29 -28.94
N ASP A 294 -8.58 -13.82 -28.76
CA ASP A 294 -9.18 -14.86 -29.60
C ASP A 294 -10.56 -14.42 -30.08
N GLY A 295 -10.61 -13.86 -31.28
CA GLY A 295 -11.82 -13.22 -31.81
C GLY A 295 -12.30 -12.11 -30.86
N LYS A 296 -13.51 -12.25 -30.33
CA LYS A 296 -14.11 -11.30 -29.36
C LYS A 296 -13.78 -11.61 -27.90
N GLN A 297 -13.10 -12.72 -27.64
CA GLN A 297 -12.73 -13.12 -26.29
C GLN A 297 -11.32 -12.60 -25.98
N LEU A 298 -11.19 -11.82 -24.93
CA LEU A 298 -9.90 -11.34 -24.43
C LEU A 298 -9.56 -12.03 -23.12
N THR A 299 -8.28 -12.35 -22.91
CA THR A 299 -7.75 -12.70 -21.60
C THR A 299 -7.04 -11.49 -21.00
N ILE A 300 -7.42 -11.12 -19.78
CA ILE A 300 -6.78 -10.06 -19.01
C ILE A 300 -5.80 -10.63 -17.98
N ALA A 301 -4.83 -9.81 -17.57
CA ALA A 301 -3.72 -10.25 -16.73
C ALA A 301 -4.16 -10.73 -15.36
N ASP A 302 -5.18 -10.13 -14.76
CA ASP A 302 -5.61 -10.38 -13.40
C ASP A 302 -7.13 -10.58 -13.29
N PRO A 303 -7.63 -11.23 -12.22
CA PRO A 303 -9.04 -11.57 -12.10
C PRO A 303 -9.98 -10.35 -12.04
N LEU A 304 -11.13 -10.43 -12.68
CA LEU A 304 -12.16 -9.38 -12.65
C LEU A 304 -12.65 -9.09 -11.23
N LEU A 305 -12.78 -7.81 -10.90
CA LEU A 305 -13.33 -7.35 -9.63
C LEU A 305 -14.82 -7.64 -9.49
N HIS A 306 -15.59 -7.50 -10.57
CA HIS A 306 -17.04 -7.66 -10.59
C HIS A 306 -17.49 -8.38 -11.87
N ASP A 307 -18.67 -8.98 -11.81
CA ASP A 307 -19.34 -9.48 -13.01
C ASP A 307 -19.55 -8.34 -14.01
N ILE A 308 -19.61 -8.71 -15.28
CA ILE A 308 -19.98 -7.80 -16.36
C ILE A 308 -21.09 -8.46 -17.16
N GLY A 309 -22.14 -7.69 -17.44
CA GLY A 309 -23.28 -8.14 -18.23
C GLY A 309 -24.29 -7.02 -18.44
N PRO A 310 -25.47 -7.31 -19.03
CA PRO A 310 -26.48 -6.30 -19.33
C PRO A 310 -26.93 -5.49 -18.10
N ASP A 311 -26.96 -6.11 -16.92
CA ASP A 311 -27.36 -5.45 -15.67
C ASP A 311 -26.20 -4.65 -15.04
N LEU A 312 -24.94 -5.04 -15.27
CA LEU A 312 -23.76 -4.38 -14.73
C LEU A 312 -22.76 -4.09 -15.86
N PRO A 313 -23.03 -3.06 -16.70
CA PRO A 313 -22.21 -2.76 -17.86
C PRO A 313 -20.85 -2.18 -17.47
N ALA A 314 -19.84 -2.53 -18.24
CA ALA A 314 -18.49 -2.00 -18.14
C ALA A 314 -17.85 -1.87 -19.53
N TYR A 315 -16.78 -1.09 -19.62
CA TYR A 315 -16.04 -0.88 -20.86
C TYR A 315 -14.54 -0.74 -20.57
N PHE A 316 -13.73 -1.04 -21.58
CA PHE A 316 -12.31 -0.70 -21.58
C PHE A 316 -12.12 0.76 -21.99
N ALA A 317 -11.29 1.48 -21.24
CA ALA A 317 -10.87 2.84 -21.53
C ALA A 317 -9.34 2.93 -21.58
N LYS A 318 -8.82 3.84 -22.40
CA LYS A 318 -7.39 4.18 -22.35
C LYS A 318 -7.07 4.80 -20.99
N TRP A 319 -5.87 4.48 -20.50
CA TRP A 319 -5.34 5.07 -19.28
C TRP A 319 -3.97 5.68 -19.58
N GLN A 320 -3.85 6.98 -19.33
CA GLN A 320 -2.56 7.65 -19.39
C GLN A 320 -1.78 7.31 -18.12
N HIS A 321 -0.65 6.62 -18.30
CA HIS A 321 0.19 6.16 -17.20
C HIS A 321 1.66 6.19 -17.60
N LEU A 322 2.52 6.30 -16.58
CA LEU A 322 3.93 5.97 -16.65
C LEU A 322 4.12 4.48 -16.36
N ALA A 323 5.25 3.94 -16.80
CA ALA A 323 5.62 2.55 -16.51
C ALA A 323 7.07 2.42 -16.07
N ASN A 324 7.36 1.43 -15.23
CA ASN A 324 8.71 1.10 -14.75
C ASN A 324 9.40 2.27 -14.05
N VAL A 325 8.67 2.97 -13.18
CA VAL A 325 9.20 4.06 -12.34
C VAL A 325 9.60 3.50 -10.98
N GLY A 326 10.76 3.91 -10.48
CA GLY A 326 11.34 3.40 -9.23
C GLY A 326 11.85 4.48 -8.28
N VAL A 327 11.68 4.26 -6.97
CA VAL A 327 12.38 5.02 -5.92
C VAL A 327 13.04 4.04 -4.97
N GLN A 328 14.35 4.16 -4.76
CA GLN A 328 15.06 3.18 -3.94
C GLN A 328 16.28 3.68 -3.20
N ASP A 329 16.60 2.99 -2.10
CA ASP A 329 17.88 3.07 -1.39
C ASP A 329 18.16 4.48 -0.80
N LEU A 330 17.13 5.12 -0.23
CA LEU A 330 17.16 6.49 0.29
C LEU A 330 16.62 6.58 1.73
N ALA A 331 17.15 7.53 2.50
CA ALA A 331 16.49 8.06 3.69
C ALA A 331 15.88 9.43 3.38
N LEU A 332 14.61 9.64 3.74
CA LEU A 332 13.89 10.90 3.64
C LEU A 332 13.73 11.47 5.05
N VAL A 333 14.34 12.61 5.34
CA VAL A 333 14.42 13.14 6.70
C VAL A 333 13.87 14.55 6.75
N PHE A 334 12.91 14.76 7.64
CA PHE A 334 12.34 16.06 7.94
C PHE A 334 12.83 16.56 9.31
N PRO A 335 12.93 17.88 9.52
CA PRO A 335 13.20 18.43 10.84
C PRO A 335 12.07 18.06 11.82
N PRO A 336 12.33 18.06 13.14
CA PRO A 336 11.26 18.08 14.12
C PRO A 336 10.29 19.22 13.80
N ASN A 337 9.01 18.89 13.66
CA ASN A 337 7.98 19.82 13.21
C ASN A 337 6.73 19.70 14.10
N PRO A 338 5.94 20.79 14.22
CA PRO A 338 4.76 20.81 15.06
C PRO A 338 3.62 19.96 14.46
N ASN A 339 2.82 19.34 15.33
CA ASN A 339 1.56 18.71 14.96
C ASN A 339 0.38 19.65 15.26
N PHE A 340 -0.35 20.06 14.23
CA PHE A 340 -1.51 20.96 14.34
C PHE A 340 -2.87 20.23 14.38
N GLY A 341 -2.86 18.90 14.41
CA GLY A 341 -4.06 18.07 14.40
C GLY A 341 -4.35 17.45 13.04
N HIS A 342 -5.38 16.59 13.02
CA HIS A 342 -5.81 15.86 11.84
C HIS A 342 -6.26 16.83 10.73
N HIS A 343 -5.79 16.62 9.51
CA HIS A 343 -6.05 17.45 8.32
C HIS A 343 -5.41 18.85 8.31
N ASN A 344 -4.43 19.12 9.19
CA ASN A 344 -3.72 20.41 9.27
C ASN A 344 -2.22 20.27 8.98
N GLU A 345 -1.83 19.22 8.25
CA GLU A 345 -0.43 18.91 7.94
C GLU A 345 0.22 20.02 7.09
N ALA A 346 1.45 20.42 7.40
CA ALA A 346 2.14 21.48 6.64
C ALA A 346 2.66 20.98 5.28
N GLY A 347 2.79 19.66 5.13
CA GLY A 347 3.27 19.01 3.92
C GLY A 347 4.71 18.52 4.03
N PHE A 348 5.11 17.99 5.18
CA PHE A 348 6.32 17.18 5.31
C PHE A 348 6.08 15.76 4.75
N ASN A 349 5.68 15.67 3.48
CA ASN A 349 5.31 14.41 2.83
C ASN A 349 6.47 13.84 2.03
N GLY A 350 6.79 12.55 2.23
CA GLY A 350 7.91 11.89 1.57
C GLY A 350 7.69 11.68 0.07
N ILE A 351 6.89 10.68 -0.27
CA ILE A 351 6.65 10.25 -1.66
C ILE A 351 5.16 10.34 -1.97
N TYR A 352 4.79 10.97 -3.10
CA TYR A 352 3.46 10.85 -3.68
C TYR A 352 3.56 10.18 -5.04
N PHE A 353 3.22 8.89 -5.06
CA PHE A 353 3.37 8.03 -6.22
C PHE A 353 2.02 7.96 -6.93
N THR A 354 1.94 8.58 -8.11
CA THR A 354 0.71 8.62 -8.91
C THR A 354 0.93 8.30 -10.38
N GLY A 355 -0.11 7.79 -11.04
CA GLY A 355 -0.16 7.64 -12.50
C GLY A 355 0.75 6.55 -13.05
N ILE A 356 0.92 5.43 -12.36
CA ILE A 356 1.92 4.41 -12.70
C ILE A 356 1.28 3.03 -12.90
N HIS A 357 1.68 2.32 -13.95
CA HIS A 357 1.51 0.88 -14.09
C HIS A 357 2.88 0.21 -14.04
N ASN A 358 3.07 -0.77 -13.16
CA ASN A 358 4.38 -1.39 -12.89
C ASN A 358 5.42 -0.40 -12.35
N GLY A 359 5.46 -0.25 -11.03
CA GLY A 359 6.46 0.58 -10.36
C GLY A 359 6.94 -0.03 -9.05
N TRP A 360 7.92 0.62 -8.42
CA TRP A 360 8.40 0.18 -7.11
C TRP A 360 8.92 1.30 -6.23
N ILE A 361 8.76 1.09 -4.93
CA ILE A 361 9.45 1.84 -3.88
C ILE A 361 10.16 0.79 -3.02
N ARG A 362 11.50 0.84 -2.87
CA ARG A 362 12.20 -0.18 -2.07
C ARG A 362 13.35 0.36 -1.25
N ASN A 363 13.54 -0.19 -0.05
CA ASN A 363 14.64 0.18 0.84
C ASN A 363 14.61 1.68 1.15
N ILE A 364 13.52 2.14 1.76
CA ILE A 364 13.31 3.55 2.11
C ILE A 364 13.13 3.69 3.62
N ARG A 365 13.81 4.67 4.22
CA ARG A 365 13.53 5.13 5.58
C ARG A 365 12.94 6.53 5.52
N ILE A 366 11.87 6.80 6.25
CA ILE A 366 11.22 8.11 6.30
C ILE A 366 11.10 8.55 7.76
N ALA A 367 11.68 9.70 8.10
CA ALA A 367 11.77 10.17 9.47
C ALA A 367 11.07 11.54 9.65
N ASN A 368 10.21 11.64 10.67
CA ASN A 368 9.46 12.84 11.06
C ASN A 368 8.52 13.41 9.97
N SER A 369 7.93 12.58 9.12
CA SER A 369 7.04 13.02 8.05
C SER A 369 5.61 13.28 8.52
N ASP A 370 4.92 14.24 7.90
CA ASP A 370 3.46 14.35 7.96
C ASP A 370 2.82 13.14 7.27
N SER A 371 3.31 12.74 6.09
CA SER A 371 2.96 11.46 5.45
C SER A 371 4.18 10.79 4.86
N GLY A 372 4.31 9.47 5.06
CA GLY A 372 5.44 8.70 4.53
C GLY A 372 5.34 8.50 3.02
N ILE A 373 4.48 7.57 2.61
CA ILE A 373 4.20 7.25 1.20
C ILE A 373 2.71 7.40 0.95
N LEU A 374 2.36 8.24 -0.01
CA LEU A 374 1.02 8.40 -0.55
C LEU A 374 0.96 7.79 -1.96
N THR A 375 -0.15 7.14 -2.27
CA THR A 375 -0.42 6.59 -3.61
C THR A 375 -1.81 7.00 -4.09
N ASP A 376 -1.93 7.20 -5.41
CA ASP A 376 -3.19 7.48 -6.09
C ASP A 376 -3.07 7.10 -7.59
N ASP A 377 -4.17 6.74 -8.24
CA ASP A 377 -4.26 6.42 -9.67
C ASP A 377 -3.08 5.56 -10.18
N LEU A 378 -2.83 4.40 -9.56
CA LEU A 378 -1.75 3.50 -9.98
C LEU A 378 -2.10 2.03 -9.83
N ALA A 379 -1.34 1.17 -10.50
CA ALA A 379 -1.51 -0.27 -10.43
C ALA A 379 -0.21 -1.06 -10.53
N ASN A 380 -0.23 -2.26 -9.94
CA ASN A 380 0.87 -3.23 -10.01
C ASN A 380 2.19 -2.64 -9.48
N VAL A 381 2.15 -2.09 -8.27
CA VAL A 381 3.31 -1.47 -7.62
C VAL A 381 3.76 -2.30 -6.42
N THR A 382 5.08 -2.50 -6.27
CA THR A 382 5.64 -3.06 -5.04
C THR A 382 6.31 -1.98 -4.19
N ILE A 383 5.82 -1.79 -2.98
CA ILE A 383 6.43 -1.01 -1.91
C ILE A 383 7.06 -2.01 -0.94
N ARG A 384 8.40 -2.06 -0.79
CA ARG A 384 9.04 -3.07 0.05
C ARG A 384 10.16 -2.55 0.94
N ASN A 385 10.33 -3.13 2.11
CA ASN A 385 11.40 -2.79 3.05
C ASN A 385 11.41 -1.28 3.35
N VAL A 386 10.32 -0.81 3.96
CA VAL A 386 10.12 0.60 4.32
C VAL A 386 10.12 0.74 5.83
N ILE A 387 10.80 1.75 6.33
CA ILE A 387 10.82 2.11 7.75
C ILE A 387 10.26 3.53 7.90
N THR A 388 9.22 3.71 8.70
CA THR A 388 8.75 5.03 9.13
C THR A 388 9.07 5.23 10.61
N ASP A 389 9.75 6.32 10.94
CA ASP A 389 10.20 6.61 12.30
C ASP A 389 10.25 8.11 12.64
N GLY A 390 10.72 8.43 13.84
CA GLY A 390 10.78 9.78 14.37
C GLY A 390 9.79 10.06 15.50
N GLY A 391 9.86 11.27 16.03
CA GLY A 391 9.00 11.72 17.14
C GLY A 391 7.68 12.36 16.70
N HIS A 392 7.55 12.67 15.41
CA HIS A 392 6.35 13.28 14.85
C HIS A 392 5.24 12.25 14.63
N LYS A 393 3.99 12.64 14.89
CA LYS A 393 2.83 11.81 14.59
C LYS A 393 2.44 12.04 13.13
N ALA A 394 2.63 11.03 12.29
CA ALA A 394 2.25 11.10 10.90
C ALA A 394 0.73 10.96 10.73
N HIS A 395 0.18 11.59 9.70
CA HIS A 395 -1.14 11.30 9.18
C HIS A 395 -1.17 9.88 8.61
N TYR A 396 -0.35 9.62 7.58
CA TYR A 396 -0.18 8.29 6.97
C TYR A 396 1.26 7.80 7.11
N SER A 397 1.44 6.52 7.46
CA SER A 397 2.73 5.85 7.23
C SER A 397 2.83 5.42 5.76
N VAL A 398 2.01 4.47 5.32
CA VAL A 398 1.83 4.12 3.90
C VAL A 398 0.34 4.11 3.59
N HIS A 399 -0.04 4.89 2.58
CA HIS A 399 -1.41 5.05 2.10
C HIS A 399 -1.58 4.38 0.74
N VAL A 400 -2.58 3.50 0.63
CA VAL A 400 -2.95 2.76 -0.58
C VAL A 400 -4.37 3.15 -0.96
N GLY A 401 -4.57 4.14 -1.82
CA GLY A 401 -5.90 4.70 -2.13
C GLY A 401 -6.11 4.97 -3.61
N ASN A 402 -7.27 4.58 -4.15
CA ASN A 402 -7.61 4.67 -5.58
C ASN A 402 -6.55 4.00 -6.47
N VAL A 403 -6.18 2.79 -6.07
CA VAL A 403 -5.13 1.95 -6.68
C VAL A 403 -5.59 0.51 -6.84
N HIS A 404 -4.84 -0.26 -7.62
CA HIS A 404 -5.10 -1.67 -7.89
C HIS A 404 -3.84 -2.53 -7.82
N ASN A 405 -3.90 -3.73 -7.21
CA ASN A 405 -2.76 -4.66 -7.15
C ASN A 405 -1.47 -4.05 -6.54
N VAL A 406 -1.57 -3.28 -5.45
CA VAL A 406 -0.39 -2.76 -4.73
C VAL A 406 0.07 -3.77 -3.67
N LEU A 407 1.35 -4.12 -3.68
CA LEU A 407 1.97 -4.96 -2.64
C LEU A 407 2.84 -4.10 -1.74
N VAL A 408 2.50 -4.02 -0.46
CA VAL A 408 3.33 -3.48 0.60
C VAL A 408 3.91 -4.63 1.41
N GLU A 409 5.23 -4.78 1.44
CA GLU A 409 5.94 -5.91 2.06
C GLU A 409 7.05 -5.40 3.00
N ARG A 410 7.19 -5.94 4.21
CA ARG A 410 8.25 -5.51 5.15
C ARG A 410 8.18 -4.02 5.49
N LEU A 411 7.00 -3.54 5.84
CA LEU A 411 6.81 -2.20 6.41
C LEU A 411 7.00 -2.24 7.93
N GLN A 412 7.85 -1.36 8.45
CA GLN A 412 8.10 -1.19 9.88
C GLN A 412 7.70 0.23 10.30
N VAL A 413 6.68 0.35 11.15
CA VAL A 413 6.14 1.64 11.60
C VAL A 413 6.48 1.86 13.07
N TYR A 414 7.43 2.76 13.34
CA TYR A 414 7.92 3.09 14.69
C TYR A 414 7.39 4.42 15.24
N ASN A 415 7.00 5.35 14.37
CA ASN A 415 6.43 6.61 14.79
C ASN A 415 4.92 6.47 15.02
N PRO A 416 4.31 7.33 15.88
CA PRO A 416 2.87 7.39 16.00
C PRO A 416 2.20 7.78 14.67
N THR A 417 1.01 7.23 14.41
CA THR A 417 0.25 7.51 13.17
C THR A 417 -1.22 7.80 13.47
N VAL A 418 -1.90 8.54 12.58
CA VAL A 418 -3.37 8.50 12.49
C VAL A 418 -3.81 7.23 11.76
N HIS A 419 -3.17 6.95 10.63
CA HIS A 419 -3.42 5.79 9.77
C HIS A 419 -2.09 5.04 9.50
N ALA A 420 -1.87 3.94 10.22
CA ALA A 420 -0.65 3.13 10.11
C ALA A 420 -0.60 2.33 8.80
N LEU A 421 -1.54 1.42 8.61
CA LEU A 421 -1.73 0.66 7.37
C LEU A 421 -3.10 1.06 6.83
N SER A 422 -3.14 1.70 5.65
CA SER A 422 -4.40 2.24 5.10
C SER A 422 -4.68 1.64 3.74
N PHE A 423 -5.77 0.89 3.65
CA PHE A 423 -6.52 0.67 2.42
C PHE A 423 -7.54 1.80 2.31
N ASN A 424 -7.20 2.81 1.52
CA ASN A 424 -8.01 4.01 1.39
C ASN A 424 -9.06 3.87 0.30
N THR A 425 -9.96 4.86 0.23
CA THR A 425 -10.99 5.07 -0.79
C THR A 425 -10.60 4.46 -2.14
N LYS A 426 -11.43 3.55 -2.66
CA LYS A 426 -11.27 2.85 -3.95
C LYS A 426 -10.02 1.97 -4.13
N SER A 427 -9.28 1.64 -3.08
CA SER A 427 -8.20 0.65 -3.20
C SER A 427 -8.75 -0.76 -3.42
N THR A 428 -8.12 -1.51 -4.32
CA THR A 428 -8.54 -2.87 -4.65
C THR A 428 -7.37 -3.81 -4.84
N ARG A 429 -7.56 -5.10 -4.48
CA ARG A 429 -6.56 -6.17 -4.67
C ARG A 429 -5.18 -5.86 -4.11
N SER A 430 -5.12 -5.00 -3.10
CA SER A 430 -3.86 -4.55 -2.51
C SER A 430 -3.57 -5.31 -1.22
N VAL A 431 -2.30 -5.44 -0.88
CA VAL A 431 -1.81 -6.34 0.16
C VAL A 431 -0.81 -5.60 1.06
N TYR A 432 -0.99 -5.69 2.37
CA TYR A 432 0.09 -5.47 3.35
C TYR A 432 0.54 -6.84 3.85
N THR A 433 1.81 -7.18 3.70
CA THR A 433 2.37 -8.46 4.15
C THR A 433 3.69 -8.32 4.90
N ASP A 434 3.98 -9.24 5.83
CA ASP A 434 5.21 -9.28 6.63
C ASP A 434 5.54 -7.91 7.24
N SER A 435 4.55 -7.28 7.88
CA SER A 435 4.64 -5.88 8.30
C SER A 435 4.36 -5.72 9.79
N THR A 436 5.03 -4.78 10.43
CA THR A 436 4.93 -4.56 11.88
C THR A 436 4.64 -3.11 12.22
N VAL A 437 3.62 -2.91 13.05
CA VAL A 437 3.32 -1.60 13.63
C VAL A 437 3.62 -1.62 15.13
N TRP A 438 4.64 -0.87 15.53
CA TRP A 438 5.19 -0.89 16.89
C TRP A 438 4.47 0.05 17.84
N THR A 439 3.83 1.09 17.30
CA THR A 439 3.17 2.14 18.10
C THR A 439 1.85 2.55 17.47
N THR A 440 0.79 2.64 18.28
CA THR A 440 -0.55 3.11 17.87
C THR A 440 -1.07 2.46 16.58
N PRO A 441 -1.14 1.12 16.50
CA PRO A 441 -1.57 0.43 15.27
C PRO A 441 -3.00 0.76 14.89
N THR A 442 -3.22 0.89 13.59
CA THR A 442 -4.55 0.96 12.96
C THR A 442 -4.50 0.19 11.64
N LEU A 443 -5.45 -0.73 11.46
CA LEU A 443 -5.77 -1.35 10.18
C LEU A 443 -6.90 -0.52 9.55
N ASP A 444 -6.54 0.57 8.89
CA ASP A 444 -7.48 1.54 8.34
C ASP A 444 -8.08 1.03 7.04
N GLN A 445 -9.38 0.74 7.06
CA GLN A 445 -10.19 0.44 5.88
C GLN A 445 -11.05 1.66 5.57
N HIS A 446 -10.44 2.65 4.93
CA HIS A 446 -11.01 3.99 4.78
C HIS A 446 -12.26 3.96 3.88
N ALA A 447 -13.36 4.52 4.37
CA ALA A 447 -14.64 4.49 3.68
C ALA A 447 -14.53 5.07 2.26
N GLY A 448 -15.19 4.42 1.30
CA GLY A 448 -15.28 4.88 -0.09
C GLY A 448 -14.98 3.80 -1.12
N ALA A 449 -15.68 2.67 -1.04
CA ALA A 449 -15.61 1.56 -2.00
C ALA A 449 -14.24 0.87 -2.16
N ASN A 450 -13.35 0.95 -1.16
CA ASN A 450 -12.21 0.02 -1.11
C ASN A 450 -12.74 -1.41 -0.87
N HIS A 451 -12.22 -2.42 -1.56
CA HIS A 451 -12.70 -3.80 -1.43
C HIS A 451 -11.69 -4.81 -1.98
N GLN A 452 -11.84 -6.09 -1.63
CA GLN A 452 -10.91 -7.17 -2.02
C GLN A 452 -9.44 -6.86 -1.68
N ASN A 453 -9.17 -6.29 -0.50
CA ASN A 453 -7.82 -6.02 0.02
C ASN A 453 -7.42 -7.02 1.11
N LEU A 454 -6.12 -7.12 1.40
CA LEU A 454 -5.56 -8.13 2.31
C LEU A 454 -4.54 -7.55 3.30
N TYR A 455 -4.83 -7.70 4.59
CA TYR A 455 -3.81 -7.66 5.64
C TYR A 455 -3.33 -9.08 5.89
N ASP A 456 -2.04 -9.37 5.71
CA ASP A 456 -1.50 -10.74 5.69
C ASP A 456 -0.24 -10.82 6.51
N ASP A 457 -0.15 -11.74 7.48
CA ASP A 457 1.07 -11.89 8.30
C ASP A 457 1.55 -10.55 8.91
N VAL A 458 0.60 -9.78 9.44
CA VAL A 458 0.85 -8.48 10.07
C VAL A 458 0.99 -8.68 11.57
N THR A 459 1.96 -8.00 12.18
CA THR A 459 2.10 -7.91 13.63
C THR A 459 1.78 -6.49 14.12
N VAL A 460 0.92 -6.38 15.13
CA VAL A 460 0.55 -5.09 15.74
C VAL A 460 0.82 -5.09 17.24
N HIS A 461 1.45 -4.04 17.73
CA HIS A 461 1.68 -3.82 19.15
C HIS A 461 0.62 -2.89 19.73
N VAL A 462 -0.33 -3.45 20.48
CA VAL A 462 -1.45 -2.71 21.05
C VAL A 462 -1.24 -2.45 22.53
N THR A 463 -1.66 -1.27 22.98
CA THR A 463 -1.86 -0.95 24.40
C THR A 463 -3.33 -0.55 24.55
N PRO A 464 -4.19 -1.41 25.09
CA PRO A 464 -5.60 -1.09 25.29
C PRO A 464 -5.77 0.20 26.08
N ASN A 465 -6.59 1.11 25.56
CA ASN A 465 -6.79 2.46 26.10
C ASN A 465 -8.26 2.74 26.44
N ARG A 466 -9.13 1.75 26.26
CA ARG A 466 -10.57 1.81 26.52
C ARG A 466 -11.02 0.57 27.28
N LYS A 467 -12.26 0.58 27.74
CA LYS A 467 -12.96 -0.60 28.26
C LYS A 467 -14.21 -0.87 27.41
N ALA A 468 -14.50 -2.14 27.19
CA ALA A 468 -15.78 -2.61 26.68
C ALA A 468 -16.88 -2.42 27.75
N GLU A 469 -18.14 -2.62 27.37
CA GLU A 469 -19.29 -2.46 28.28
C GLU A 469 -19.21 -3.36 29.53
N ASP A 470 -18.64 -4.55 29.38
CA ASP A 470 -18.40 -5.51 30.47
C ASP A 470 -17.10 -5.24 31.25
N GLY A 471 -16.42 -4.13 30.98
CA GLY A 471 -15.21 -3.71 31.68
C GLY A 471 -13.91 -4.32 31.14
N MET A 472 -13.95 -5.22 30.16
CA MET A 472 -12.74 -5.79 29.56
C MET A 472 -11.88 -4.72 28.87
N PRO A 473 -10.54 -4.82 28.91
CA PRO A 473 -9.67 -3.94 28.13
C PRO A 473 -10.02 -4.01 26.64
N LEU A 474 -10.10 -2.84 26.00
CA LEU A 474 -10.50 -2.70 24.61
C LEU A 474 -9.49 -1.86 23.83
N TYR A 475 -9.20 -2.32 22.62
CA TYR A 475 -8.47 -1.56 21.61
C TYR A 475 -9.25 -1.58 20.29
N ASP A 476 -9.42 -0.41 19.67
CA ASP A 476 -10.07 -0.25 18.37
C ASP A 476 -9.01 -0.34 17.27
N LEU A 477 -8.83 -1.55 16.73
CA LEU A 477 -7.75 -1.84 15.79
C LEU A 477 -8.13 -1.46 14.36
N TYR A 478 -9.39 -1.67 13.99
CA TYR A 478 -9.89 -1.38 12.65
C TYR A 478 -10.63 -0.04 12.62
N ARG A 479 -10.01 0.96 13.23
CA ARG A 479 -10.56 2.31 13.20
C ARG A 479 -10.41 2.87 11.78
N ALA A 480 -11.48 2.79 11.01
CA ALA A 480 -11.57 3.38 9.68
C ALA A 480 -11.70 4.90 9.74
N GLY A 481 -11.07 5.58 8.79
CA GLY A 481 -11.38 6.96 8.44
C GLY A 481 -12.46 7.06 7.35
N GLY A 482 -12.59 8.27 6.80
CA GLY A 482 -13.48 8.55 5.68
C GLY A 482 -14.78 9.22 6.10
N ALA A 483 -15.28 10.09 5.22
CA ALA A 483 -16.49 10.85 5.48
C ALA A 483 -17.74 9.96 5.49
N GLY A 484 -18.75 10.32 6.30
CA GLY A 484 -19.98 9.54 6.45
C GLY A 484 -20.79 9.32 5.16
N TYR A 485 -20.56 10.12 4.12
CA TYR A 485 -21.15 9.98 2.79
C TYR A 485 -20.40 8.98 1.88
N TRP A 486 -19.31 8.38 2.37
CA TRP A 486 -18.56 7.30 1.72
C TRP A 486 -18.67 5.96 2.44
N GLN A 487 -19.38 5.90 3.58
CA GLN A 487 -19.64 4.67 4.31
C GLN A 487 -20.33 3.60 3.43
N PRO A 488 -20.20 2.29 3.74
CA PRO A 488 -19.46 1.71 4.88
C PRO A 488 -17.93 1.77 4.74
N GLY A 489 -17.19 1.28 5.75
CA GLY A 489 -15.73 1.30 5.78
C GLY A 489 -15.09 0.61 4.58
N HIS A 490 -15.63 -0.51 4.13
CA HIS A 490 -15.16 -1.22 2.93
C HIS A 490 -16.29 -2.00 2.24
N GLY A 491 -16.06 -2.43 1.01
CA GLY A 491 -16.88 -3.39 0.28
C GLY A 491 -16.45 -4.83 0.53
N ARG A 492 -17.11 -5.78 -0.12
CA ARG A 492 -16.98 -7.21 0.16
C ARG A 492 -15.54 -7.73 0.00
N PHE A 493 -15.25 -8.81 0.73
CA PHE A 493 -14.07 -9.66 0.57
C PHE A 493 -12.74 -9.08 1.07
N ASN A 494 -12.74 -7.97 1.81
CA ASN A 494 -11.54 -7.59 2.56
C ASN A 494 -11.20 -8.70 3.56
N THR A 495 -9.91 -9.03 3.62
CA THR A 495 -9.41 -10.20 4.33
C THR A 495 -8.31 -9.78 5.30
N THR A 496 -8.38 -10.28 6.52
CA THR A 496 -7.26 -10.29 7.46
C THR A 496 -6.83 -11.73 7.66
N TRP A 497 -5.57 -11.99 7.41
CA TRP A 497 -4.96 -13.32 7.45
C TRP A 497 -3.76 -13.32 8.39
N ASN A 498 -3.75 -14.27 9.32
CA ASN A 498 -2.68 -14.51 10.28
C ASN A 498 -2.19 -13.26 11.05
N LEU A 499 -3.13 -12.42 11.48
CA LEU A 499 -2.82 -11.21 12.24
C LEU A 499 -2.37 -11.57 13.67
N ASN A 500 -1.16 -11.14 14.03
CA ASN A 500 -0.59 -11.29 15.36
C ASN A 500 -0.73 -10.00 16.18
N VAL A 501 -1.51 -10.05 17.26
CA VAL A 501 -1.77 -8.91 18.15
C VAL A 501 -0.97 -9.07 19.45
N ILE A 502 0.09 -8.28 19.57
CA ILE A 502 0.93 -8.24 20.77
C ILE A 502 0.42 -7.17 21.72
N VAL A 503 -0.24 -7.63 22.78
CA VAL A 503 -0.84 -6.78 23.81
C VAL A 503 0.21 -6.44 24.88
N SER A 504 0.28 -5.16 25.20
CA SER A 504 1.06 -4.59 26.30
C SER A 504 0.16 -3.85 27.28
N GLY A 505 0.71 -3.49 28.45
CA GLY A 505 -0.03 -2.83 29.53
C GLY A 505 -0.38 -3.76 30.69
N GLU A 506 -1.24 -3.31 31.60
CA GLU A 506 -1.64 -4.01 32.83
C GLU A 506 -2.69 -5.10 32.58
N ILE A 507 -2.39 -6.05 31.69
CA ILE A 507 -3.27 -7.18 31.35
C ILE A 507 -2.51 -8.46 31.66
N ALA A 508 -2.99 -9.22 32.66
CA ALA A 508 -2.30 -10.42 33.11
C ALA A 508 -2.24 -11.48 31.99
N PRO A 509 -1.22 -12.35 31.97
CA PRO A 509 -1.21 -13.51 31.08
C PRO A 509 -2.48 -14.34 31.26
N GLY A 510 -3.13 -14.70 30.15
CA GLY A 510 -4.39 -15.45 30.15
C GLY A 510 -5.66 -14.59 30.26
N ASP A 511 -5.56 -13.32 30.66
CA ASP A 511 -6.71 -12.41 30.64
C ASP A 511 -7.03 -11.96 29.21
N PRO A 512 -8.32 -11.91 28.82
CA PRO A 512 -8.71 -11.54 27.47
C PRO A 512 -8.60 -10.04 27.20
N VAL A 513 -8.39 -9.70 25.93
CA VAL A 513 -8.52 -8.33 25.39
C VAL A 513 -9.61 -8.29 24.33
N THR A 514 -10.36 -7.20 24.26
CA THR A 514 -11.30 -6.96 23.16
C THR A 514 -10.60 -6.18 22.05
N ILE A 515 -10.59 -6.77 20.85
CA ILE A 515 -10.24 -6.07 19.61
C ILE A 515 -11.54 -5.67 18.94
N LEU A 516 -11.77 -4.36 18.87
CA LEU A 516 -12.92 -3.77 18.20
C LEU A 516 -12.59 -3.50 16.73
N ALA A 517 -13.55 -3.84 15.88
CA ALA A 517 -13.62 -3.53 14.47
C ALA A 517 -14.99 -2.88 14.20
N GLY A 518 -15.11 -1.63 14.64
CA GLY A 518 -16.40 -0.93 14.74
C GLY A 518 -16.77 -0.07 13.53
N SER A 519 -15.94 -0.01 12.51
CA SER A 519 -16.13 0.84 11.33
C SER A 519 -15.84 0.08 10.03
N GLU A 520 -16.28 -1.17 9.98
CA GLU A 520 -16.01 -2.12 8.90
C GLU A 520 -17.14 -2.17 7.86
N GLY A 521 -17.04 -3.12 6.96
CA GLY A 521 -17.94 -3.41 5.85
C GLY A 521 -18.37 -4.88 5.81
N PRO A 522 -19.24 -5.23 4.86
CA PRO A 522 -19.82 -6.57 4.77
C PRO A 522 -18.81 -7.58 4.21
N ASP A 523 -19.09 -8.87 4.41
CA ASP A 523 -18.34 -9.99 3.84
C ASP A 523 -16.82 -9.90 4.10
N ALA A 524 -16.40 -9.45 5.28
CA ALA A 524 -15.01 -9.55 5.71
C ALA A 524 -14.64 -11.00 6.02
N ARG A 525 -13.35 -11.34 5.91
CA ARG A 525 -12.78 -12.63 6.35
C ARG A 525 -11.68 -12.36 7.37
N ILE A 526 -11.79 -12.95 8.55
CA ILE A 526 -10.77 -12.90 9.60
C ILE A 526 -10.31 -14.33 9.88
N VAL A 527 -9.12 -14.68 9.38
CA VAL A 527 -8.56 -16.03 9.53
C VAL A 527 -7.24 -15.94 10.29
N GLY A 528 -7.15 -16.64 11.41
CA GLY A 528 -5.89 -16.72 12.17
C GLY A 528 -5.55 -15.48 13.01
N MET A 529 -6.54 -14.74 13.50
CA MET A 529 -6.27 -13.66 14.46
C MET A 529 -5.83 -14.25 15.79
N HIS A 530 -4.59 -14.00 16.19
CA HIS A 530 -3.97 -14.56 17.39
C HIS A 530 -3.08 -13.53 18.08
N GLY A 531 -2.50 -13.89 19.23
CA GLY A 531 -1.67 -12.97 19.98
C GLY A 531 -1.15 -13.53 21.29
N ASN A 532 -0.48 -12.70 22.07
CA ASN A 532 0.06 -13.07 23.38
C ASN A 532 -1.00 -13.05 24.52
N ARG A 533 -2.26 -12.76 24.20
CA ARG A 533 -3.43 -12.80 25.09
C ARG A 533 -4.61 -13.41 24.34
N PRO A 534 -5.56 -14.05 25.03
CA PRO A 534 -6.84 -14.40 24.41
C PRO A 534 -7.52 -13.15 23.84
N ILE A 535 -7.92 -13.22 22.59
CA ILE A 535 -8.58 -12.13 21.86
C ILE A 535 -10.08 -12.41 21.82
N ARG A 536 -10.87 -11.44 22.22
CA ARG A 536 -12.28 -11.33 21.86
C ARG A 536 -12.40 -10.37 20.67
N LEU A 537 -12.86 -10.86 19.53
CA LEU A 537 -13.15 -10.03 18.39
C LEU A 537 -14.59 -9.50 18.49
N THR A 538 -14.76 -8.19 18.33
CA THR A 538 -16.06 -7.56 18.12
C THR A 538 -16.01 -6.86 16.76
N HIS A 539 -16.71 -7.40 15.78
CA HIS A 539 -16.72 -6.91 14.40
C HIS A 539 -18.16 -6.73 13.95
N SER A 540 -18.46 -5.66 13.20
CA SER A 540 -19.81 -5.41 12.68
C SER A 540 -19.73 -4.89 11.25
N PRO A 541 -20.43 -5.52 10.29
CA PRO A 541 -21.22 -6.76 10.38
C PRO A 541 -20.39 -8.00 10.74
N ASP A 542 -21.03 -9.13 11.05
CA ASP A 542 -20.29 -10.35 11.37
C ASP A 542 -19.43 -10.82 10.18
N PRO A 543 -18.12 -11.05 10.37
CA PRO A 543 -17.25 -11.56 9.33
C PRO A 543 -17.28 -13.09 9.28
N TYR A 544 -16.76 -13.68 8.21
CA TYR A 544 -16.31 -15.07 8.25
C TYR A 544 -15.11 -15.17 9.20
N VAL A 545 -15.18 -16.04 10.20
CA VAL A 545 -14.09 -16.26 11.17
C VAL A 545 -13.64 -17.70 11.15
N GLU A 546 -12.33 -17.93 11.04
CA GLU A 546 -11.71 -19.25 11.15
C GLU A 546 -10.39 -19.15 11.93
N MET A 547 -10.04 -20.20 12.67
CA MET A 547 -8.79 -20.26 13.46
C MET A 547 -8.62 -19.06 14.42
N HIS A 548 -9.71 -18.55 15.01
CA HIS A 548 -9.63 -17.48 16.01
C HIS A 548 -8.83 -17.91 17.24
N ASN A 549 -7.93 -17.03 17.73
CA ASN A 549 -6.91 -17.34 18.75
C ASN A 549 -5.92 -18.44 18.36
N ARG A 550 -5.73 -18.71 17.06
CA ARG A 550 -4.77 -19.70 16.56
C ARG A 550 -4.00 -19.13 15.38
N GLU A 551 -2.72 -19.46 15.30
CA GLU A 551 -1.89 -19.12 14.13
C GLU A 551 -2.21 -20.05 12.95
N VAL A 552 -2.03 -19.55 11.72
CA VAL A 552 -2.17 -20.34 10.48
C VAL A 552 -0.79 -20.88 10.06
N GLU A 553 -0.28 -21.87 10.76
CA GLU A 553 1.08 -22.40 10.54
C GLU A 553 1.29 -23.02 9.15
N ALA A 554 0.29 -23.72 8.61
CA ALA A 554 0.38 -24.39 7.30
C ALA A 554 0.39 -23.43 6.09
N ALA A 555 -0.07 -22.19 6.29
CA ALA A 555 -0.06 -21.13 5.28
C ALA A 555 0.02 -19.75 5.95
N PRO A 556 1.18 -19.37 6.52
CA PRO A 556 1.30 -18.16 7.36
C PRO A 556 0.96 -16.87 6.58
N SER A 557 1.28 -16.87 5.28
CA SER A 557 0.89 -15.83 4.34
C SER A 557 -0.02 -16.40 3.25
N LEU A 558 -1.25 -15.88 3.16
CA LEU A 558 -2.20 -16.19 2.08
C LEU A 558 -1.65 -15.70 0.74
N TYR A 559 -1.05 -14.51 0.71
CA TYR A 559 -0.43 -13.96 -0.50
C TYR A 559 0.64 -14.90 -1.04
N ALA A 560 1.60 -15.30 -0.20
CA ALA A 560 2.69 -16.19 -0.60
C ALA A 560 2.17 -17.59 -0.99
N PHE A 561 1.17 -18.10 -0.26
CA PHE A 561 0.52 -19.37 -0.59
C PHE A 561 -0.13 -19.34 -1.99
N GLN A 562 -0.94 -18.31 -2.28
CA GLN A 562 -1.58 -18.13 -3.59
C GLN A 562 -0.55 -17.91 -4.69
N LEU A 563 0.49 -17.09 -4.44
CA LEU A 563 1.56 -16.82 -5.39
C LEU A 563 2.34 -18.08 -5.76
N LEU A 564 2.70 -18.90 -4.78
CA LEU A 564 3.38 -20.17 -5.00
C LEU A 564 2.52 -21.12 -5.83
N LYS A 565 1.22 -21.21 -5.53
CA LYS A 565 0.27 -22.01 -6.29
C LYS A 565 0.17 -21.52 -7.74
N ARG A 566 0.05 -20.21 -7.96
CA ARG A 566 0.00 -19.61 -9.30
C ARG A 566 1.28 -19.86 -10.10
N LYS A 567 2.46 -19.70 -9.49
CA LYS A 567 3.75 -19.99 -10.13
C LYS A 567 3.90 -21.47 -10.52
N ARG A 568 3.37 -22.40 -9.71
CA ARG A 568 3.36 -23.84 -10.03
C ARG A 568 2.35 -24.20 -11.10
N GLY A 569 1.18 -23.55 -11.11
CA GLY A 569 0.13 -23.75 -12.09
C GLY A 569 0.42 -23.14 -13.46
N GLY A 570 1.32 -22.15 -13.54
CA GLY A 570 1.79 -21.53 -14.80
C GLY A 570 2.91 -22.30 -15.53
N GLY A 571 3.29 -23.49 -15.05
CA GLY A 571 4.27 -24.34 -15.73
C GLY A 571 3.62 -25.25 -16.76
N GLU A 572 3.39 -24.75 -17.98
CA GLU A 572 3.50 -25.61 -19.15
C GLU A 572 4.98 -25.68 -19.58
N PRO A 573 5.49 -26.86 -19.97
CA PRO A 573 6.89 -27.01 -20.37
C PRO A 573 7.11 -26.25 -21.68
N SER A 574 8.10 -25.36 -21.71
CA SER A 574 8.64 -24.86 -22.96
C SER A 574 9.10 -26.06 -23.81
N ALA A 575 8.33 -26.39 -24.84
CA ALA A 575 8.78 -27.33 -25.85
C ALA A 575 10.00 -26.72 -26.56
N ARG A 576 11.00 -27.56 -26.76
CA ARG A 576 12.29 -27.28 -27.41
C ARG A 576 12.16 -26.76 -28.83
#